data_AF-D2C568-F1
#
_entry.id   AF-D2C568-F1
#
_cell.length_a   1.000
_cell.length_b   1.000
_cell.length_c   1.000
_cell.angle_alpha   90.00
_cell.angle_beta   90.00
_cell.angle_gamma   90.00
#
_symmetry.space_group_name_H-M   'P 1'
#
loop_
_entity.id
_entity.type
_entity.pdbx_description
1 polymer ?
#
loop_
_entity_poly.entity_id
_entity_poly.type
_entity_poly.pdbx_seq_one_letter_code
_entity_poly.pdbx_strand_id
1 'polypeptide(L)'
;MIYIILSLLSFSLLVLFLRWGKKRRKQDLRNLLEAGLKNPYQFEEFAKEYLKEKGFRSVRTTRKSKDFGADIVAKRRGSTVVFQVKRRNSTVEKEVVKELVAAAYIYGATEVGIFTNGELSTGLKKELEELKRSGGFIKRVHVIKNINPEEF
;
A
#
# COMPACT_ATOMS: atom_id res chain seq x y z
N MET A 1 -37.56 20.33 18.57
CA MET A 1 -36.35 20.43 19.42
C MET A 1 -35.80 19.06 19.83
N ILE A 2 -36.60 18.16 20.44
CA ILE A 2 -36.13 16.84 20.89
C ILE A 2 -35.52 15.95 19.79
N TYR A 3 -36.14 15.89 18.60
CA TYR A 3 -35.61 15.11 17.47
C TYR A 3 -34.27 15.63 16.93
N ILE A 4 -34.04 16.95 16.98
CA ILE A 4 -32.78 17.57 16.57
C ILE A 4 -31.67 17.15 17.55
N ILE A 5 -31.95 17.19 18.85
CA ILE A 5 -31.01 16.77 19.90
C ILE A 5 -30.65 15.29 19.74
N LEU A 6 -31.65 14.41 19.52
CA LEU A 6 -31.42 12.98 19.29
C LEU A 6 -30.60 12.72 18.02
N SER A 7 -30.86 13.46 16.93
CA SER A 7 -30.10 13.36 15.68
C SER A 7 -28.63 13.80 15.85
N LEU A 8 -28.36 14.84 16.64
CA LEU A 8 -26.99 15.29 16.90
C LEU A 8 -26.23 14.30 17.79
N LEU A 9 -26.89 13.73 18.80
CA LEU A 9 -26.31 12.71 19.67
C LEU A 9 -25.97 11.42 18.90
N SER A 10 -26.88 10.95 18.04
CA SER A 10 -26.64 9.74 17.24
C SER A 10 -25.50 9.95 16.24
N PHE A 11 -25.42 11.11 15.59
CA PHE A 11 -24.31 11.47 14.71
C PHE A 11 -22.98 11.55 15.48
N SER A 12 -22.97 12.15 16.68
CA SER A 12 -21.79 12.21 17.54
C SER A 12 -21.28 10.81 17.94
N LEU A 13 -22.18 9.93 18.37
CA LEU A 13 -21.86 8.53 18.69
C LEU A 13 -21.31 7.78 17.47
N LEU A 14 -21.91 7.95 16.29
CA LEU A 14 -21.41 7.37 15.05
C LEU A 14 -19.99 7.85 14.73
N VAL A 15 -19.71 9.15 14.87
CA VAL A 15 -18.37 9.71 14.65
C VAL A 15 -17.36 9.13 15.64
N LEU A 16 -17.71 9.03 16.93
CA LEU A 16 -16.86 8.43 17.96
C LEU A 16 -16.57 6.95 17.65
N PHE A 17 -17.58 6.19 17.25
CA PHE A 17 -17.46 4.79 16.86
C PHE A 17 -16.52 4.62 15.64
N LEU A 18 -16.67 5.43 14.60
CA LEU A 18 -15.80 5.41 13.42
C LEU A 18 -14.35 5.79 13.78
N ARG A 19 -14.15 6.79 14.65
CA ARG A 19 -12.82 7.20 15.13
C ARG A 19 -12.17 6.08 15.95
N TRP A 20 -12.94 5.40 16.78
CA TRP A 20 -12.45 4.28 17.57
C TRP A 20 -12.02 3.10 16.69
N GLY A 21 -12.82 2.74 15.68
CA GLY A 21 -12.47 1.68 14.74
C GLY A 21 -11.15 1.98 13.99
N LYS A 22 -10.97 3.23 13.52
CA LYS A 22 -9.70 3.66 12.91
C LYS A 22 -8.53 3.59 13.88
N LYS A 23 -8.74 4.03 15.14
CA LYS A 23 -7.69 3.99 16.18
C LYS A 23 -7.26 2.55 16.48
N ARG A 24 -8.20 1.62 16.62
CA ARG A 24 -7.93 0.19 16.83
C ARG A 24 -7.10 -0.40 15.70
N ARG A 25 -7.50 -0.17 14.44
CA ARG A 25 -6.80 -0.68 13.27
C ARG A 25 -5.35 -0.20 13.18
N LYS A 26 -5.10 1.08 13.48
CA LYS A 26 -3.74 1.63 13.55
C LYS A 26 -2.91 0.94 14.62
N GLN A 27 -3.49 0.71 15.80
CA GLN A 27 -2.84 -0.04 16.87
C GLN A 27 -2.52 -1.48 16.46
N ASP A 28 -3.45 -2.17 15.78
CA ASP A 28 -3.23 -3.54 15.33
C ASP A 28 -2.08 -3.63 14.32
N LEU A 29 -2.00 -2.70 13.36
CA LEU A 29 -0.91 -2.62 12.40
C LEU A 29 0.44 -2.32 13.08
N ARG A 30 0.43 -1.41 14.07
CA ARG A 30 1.60 -1.12 14.89
C ARG A 30 2.09 -2.37 15.62
N ASN A 31 1.18 -3.09 16.29
CA ASN A 31 1.50 -4.31 17.03
C ASN A 31 2.06 -5.40 16.10
N LEU A 32 1.50 -5.56 14.89
CA LEU A 32 2.00 -6.52 13.89
C LEU A 32 3.43 -6.19 13.44
N LEU A 33 3.73 -4.90 13.26
CA LEU A 33 5.05 -4.44 12.87
C LEU A 33 6.07 -4.64 14.01
N GLU A 34 5.71 -4.29 15.25
CA GLU A 34 6.52 -4.49 16.45
C GLU A 34 6.79 -5.98 16.73
N ALA A 35 5.81 -6.86 16.47
CA ALA A 35 5.97 -8.31 16.58
C ALA A 35 6.98 -8.92 15.58
N GLY A 36 7.43 -8.14 14.60
CA GLY A 36 8.46 -8.52 13.63
C GLY A 36 7.90 -9.49 12.59
N LEU A 37 7.33 -8.95 11.51
CA LEU A 37 6.76 -9.68 10.35
C LEU A 37 7.75 -10.75 9.82
N LYS A 38 7.54 -12.01 10.22
CA LYS A 38 8.58 -13.06 10.20
C LYS A 38 8.82 -13.66 8.82
N ASN A 39 7.81 -13.64 7.96
CA ASN A 39 7.87 -14.25 6.63
C ASN A 39 7.30 -13.33 5.54
N PRO A 40 7.61 -13.59 4.26
CA PRO A 40 7.13 -12.75 3.15
C PRO A 40 5.61 -12.62 3.08
N TYR A 41 4.86 -13.68 3.40
CA TYR A 41 3.40 -13.67 3.37
C TYR A 41 2.80 -12.74 4.44
N GLN A 42 3.32 -12.78 5.67
CA GLN A 42 2.93 -11.84 6.73
C GLN A 42 3.25 -10.40 6.34
N PHE A 43 4.39 -10.18 5.67
CA PHE A 43 4.78 -8.85 5.20
C PHE A 43 3.86 -8.34 4.07
N GLU A 44 3.44 -9.22 3.16
CA GLU A 44 2.46 -8.90 2.11
C GLU A 44 1.07 -8.60 2.68
N GLU A 45 0.61 -9.39 3.65
CA GLU A 45 -0.67 -9.13 4.33
C GLU A 45 -0.62 -7.81 5.12
N PHE A 46 0.50 -7.52 5.79
CA PHE A 46 0.73 -6.22 6.41
C PHE A 46 0.69 -5.08 5.39
N ALA A 47 1.36 -5.23 4.23
CA ALA A 47 1.35 -4.24 3.18
C ALA A 47 -0.07 -3.96 2.66
N LYS A 48 -0.87 -5.01 2.48
CA LYS A 48 -2.28 -4.90 2.10
C LYS A 48 -3.08 -4.09 3.14
N GLU A 49 -2.94 -4.39 4.42
CA GLU A 49 -3.65 -3.67 5.47
C GLU A 49 -3.17 -2.22 5.64
N TYR A 50 -1.86 -1.98 5.53
CA TYR A 50 -1.28 -0.62 5.51
C TYR A 50 -1.83 0.20 4.36
N LEU A 51 -1.88 -0.35 3.15
CA LEU A 51 -2.41 0.36 1.98
C LEU A 51 -3.89 0.74 2.18
N LYS A 52 -4.69 -0.17 2.71
CA LYS A 52 -6.08 0.13 3.06
C LYS A 52 -6.17 1.26 4.10
N GLU A 53 -5.29 1.26 5.10
CA GLU A 53 -5.23 2.34 6.11
C GLU A 53 -4.83 3.69 5.50
N LYS A 54 -3.91 3.69 4.52
CA LYS A 54 -3.54 4.88 3.74
C LYS A 54 -4.56 5.28 2.67
N GLY A 55 -5.76 4.70 2.69
CA GLY A 55 -6.91 5.10 1.87
C GLY A 55 -6.95 4.48 0.46
N PHE A 56 -6.15 3.45 0.19
CA PHE A 56 -6.33 2.63 -1.00
C PHE A 56 -7.59 1.75 -0.83
N ARG A 57 -8.28 1.50 -1.94
CA ARG A 57 -9.54 0.75 -2.00
C ARG A 57 -9.35 -0.53 -2.81
N SER A 58 -10.26 -1.50 -2.64
CA SER A 58 -10.24 -2.76 -3.38
C SER A 58 -8.86 -3.47 -3.35
N VAL A 59 -8.14 -3.34 -2.23
CA VAL A 59 -6.78 -3.87 -2.07
C VAL A 59 -6.85 -5.39 -1.93
N ARG A 60 -6.23 -6.10 -2.87
CA ARG A 60 -6.19 -7.56 -2.92
C ARG A 60 -4.80 -8.06 -3.31
N THR A 61 -4.40 -9.19 -2.75
CA THR A 61 -3.17 -9.90 -3.15
C THR A 61 -3.39 -10.64 -4.48
N THR A 62 -2.32 -10.87 -5.22
CA THR A 62 -2.35 -11.69 -6.44
C THR A 62 -2.10 -13.16 -6.10
N ARG A 63 -2.41 -14.05 -7.04
CA ARG A 63 -2.11 -15.48 -6.87
C ARG A 63 -0.68 -15.73 -7.35
N LYS A 64 0.06 -16.60 -6.65
CA LYS A 64 1.44 -16.99 -7.02
C LYS A 64 1.57 -17.48 -8.47
N SER A 65 0.58 -18.22 -8.97
CA SER A 65 0.45 -18.44 -10.41
C SER A 65 -0.29 -17.24 -11.01
N LYS A 66 0.40 -16.43 -11.82
CA LYS A 66 -0.07 -15.19 -12.48
C LYS A 66 0.13 -13.88 -11.70
N ASP A 67 1.16 -13.79 -10.87
CA ASP A 67 1.53 -12.53 -10.24
C ASP A 67 2.14 -11.54 -11.26
N PHE A 68 2.88 -12.04 -12.25
CA PHE A 68 3.54 -11.24 -13.31
C PHE A 68 4.35 -10.05 -12.79
N GLY A 69 4.84 -10.11 -11.55
CA GLY A 69 5.53 -8.98 -10.92
C GLY A 69 4.62 -7.99 -10.18
N ALA A 70 3.40 -8.36 -9.80
CA ALA A 70 2.59 -7.64 -8.82
C ALA A 70 2.16 -8.59 -7.70
N ASP A 71 2.41 -8.19 -6.46
CA ASP A 71 1.92 -8.91 -5.28
C ASP A 71 0.56 -8.37 -4.82
N ILE A 72 0.29 -7.07 -5.03
CA ILE A 72 -0.96 -6.42 -4.64
C ILE A 72 -1.53 -5.58 -5.78
N VAL A 73 -2.84 -5.66 -5.98
CA VAL A 73 -3.61 -4.75 -6.84
C VAL A 73 -4.58 -3.94 -5.98
N ALA A 74 -4.62 -2.64 -6.22
CA ALA A 74 -5.47 -1.70 -5.47
C ALA A 74 -6.09 -0.64 -6.40
N LYS A 75 -7.02 0.13 -5.86
CA LYS A 75 -7.57 1.33 -6.49
C LYS A 75 -7.29 2.56 -5.64
N ARG A 76 -6.92 3.67 -6.27
CA ARG A 76 -6.76 4.97 -5.61
C ARG A 76 -7.22 6.08 -6.53
N ARG A 77 -8.17 6.90 -6.08
CA ARG A 77 -8.71 8.05 -6.83
C ARG A 77 -9.12 7.70 -8.27
N GLY A 78 -9.71 6.53 -8.48
CA GLY A 78 -10.16 6.05 -9.80
C GLY A 78 -9.10 5.29 -10.61
N SER A 79 -7.81 5.40 -10.26
CA SER A 79 -6.72 4.65 -10.90
C SER A 79 -6.57 3.25 -10.30
N THR A 80 -6.25 2.27 -11.14
CA THR A 80 -5.69 0.99 -10.68
C THR A 80 -4.21 1.18 -10.37
N VAL A 81 -3.77 0.61 -9.25
CA VAL A 81 -2.39 0.63 -8.78
C VAL A 81 -1.91 -0.81 -8.57
N VAL A 82 -0.75 -1.16 -9.10
CA VAL A 82 -0.07 -2.42 -8.79
C VAL A 82 1.09 -2.17 -7.85
N PHE A 83 1.29 -3.06 -6.89
CA PHE A 83 2.42 -3.01 -5.97
C PHE A 83 3.22 -4.31 -6.03
N GLN A 84 4.54 -4.16 -6.08
CA GLN A 84 5.47 -5.23 -5.73
C GLN A 84 5.90 -5.04 -4.28
N VAL A 85 5.74 -6.08 -3.48
CA VAL A 85 6.12 -6.18 -2.07
C VAL A 85 7.41 -6.99 -1.95
N LYS A 86 8.49 -6.38 -1.46
CA LYS A 86 9.76 -7.07 -1.22
C LYS A 86 10.15 -6.97 0.25
N ARG A 87 10.06 -8.09 0.98
CA ARG A 87 10.70 -8.26 2.30
C ARG A 87 12.15 -8.67 2.10
N ARG A 88 13.11 -7.79 2.37
CA ARG A 88 14.54 -8.05 2.12
C ARG A 88 15.40 -7.69 3.34
N ASN A 89 16.52 -8.40 3.44
CA ASN A 89 17.65 -8.03 4.31
C ASN A 89 18.75 -7.28 3.52
N SER A 90 18.50 -7.02 2.23
CA SER A 90 19.42 -6.42 1.28
C SER A 90 18.70 -5.35 0.46
N THR A 91 19.47 -4.59 -0.29
CA THR A 91 18.96 -3.58 -1.22
C THR A 91 18.03 -4.20 -2.28
N VAL A 92 16.97 -3.47 -2.63
CA VAL A 92 16.09 -3.80 -3.75
C VAL A 92 16.70 -3.23 -5.03
N GLU A 93 16.85 -4.10 -6.03
CA GLU A 93 17.51 -3.77 -7.29
C GLU A 93 16.54 -3.35 -8.40
N LYS A 94 17.12 -2.79 -9.47
CA LYS A 94 16.40 -2.14 -10.58
C LYS A 94 15.51 -3.09 -11.38
N GLU A 95 15.75 -4.41 -11.34
CA GLU A 95 14.97 -5.42 -12.05
C GLU A 95 13.47 -5.35 -11.69
N VAL A 96 13.15 -4.88 -10.48
CA VAL A 96 11.77 -4.66 -10.01
C VAL A 96 10.99 -3.67 -10.88
N VAL A 97 11.65 -2.72 -11.55
CA VAL A 97 10.96 -1.76 -12.44
C VAL A 97 10.36 -2.48 -13.63
N LYS A 98 11.07 -3.44 -14.22
CA LYS A 98 10.57 -4.22 -15.36
C LYS A 98 9.37 -5.07 -14.96
N GLU A 99 9.44 -5.72 -13.80
CA GLU A 99 8.35 -6.48 -13.18
C GLU A 99 7.11 -5.58 -13.01
N LEU A 100 7.29 -4.39 -12.42
CA LEU A 100 6.21 -3.44 -12.19
C LEU A 100 5.56 -2.92 -13.47
N VAL A 101 6.35 -2.59 -14.49
CA VAL A 101 5.84 -2.10 -15.77
C VAL A 101 5.05 -3.20 -16.48
N ALA A 102 5.55 -4.44 -16.48
CA ALA A 102 4.85 -5.59 -17.05
C ALA A 102 3.52 -5.87 -16.31
N ALA A 103 3.55 -5.90 -14.98
CA ALA A 103 2.35 -6.04 -14.16
C ALA A 103 1.35 -4.91 -14.44
N ALA A 104 1.81 -3.66 -14.52
CA ALA A 104 0.95 -2.53 -14.78
C ALA A 104 0.21 -2.67 -16.12
N TYR A 105 0.91 -3.11 -17.16
CA TYR A 105 0.31 -3.40 -18.45
C TYR A 105 -0.76 -4.50 -18.34
N ILE A 106 -0.43 -5.64 -17.72
CA ILE A 106 -1.33 -6.80 -17.58
C ILE A 106 -2.59 -6.47 -16.78
N TYR A 107 -2.45 -5.69 -15.70
CA TYR A 107 -3.55 -5.32 -14.82
C TYR A 107 -4.26 -4.01 -15.23
N GLY A 108 -3.86 -3.37 -16.33
CA GLY A 108 -4.41 -2.08 -16.76
C GLY A 108 -4.21 -0.97 -15.72
N ALA A 109 -3.09 -1.01 -15.00
CA ALA A 109 -2.76 -0.07 -13.95
C ALA A 109 -1.97 1.11 -14.48
N THR A 110 -2.45 2.32 -14.22
CA THR A 110 -1.73 3.56 -14.58
C THR A 110 -0.84 4.07 -13.45
N GLU A 111 -0.77 3.33 -12.34
CA GLU A 111 0.09 3.64 -11.21
C GLU A 111 0.79 2.37 -10.74
N VAL A 112 2.04 2.50 -10.32
CA VAL A 112 2.85 1.39 -9.80
C VAL A 112 3.38 1.74 -8.42
N GLY A 113 3.76 0.74 -7.63
CA GLY A 113 4.42 0.99 -6.37
C GLY A 113 5.35 -0.11 -5.88
N ILE A 114 6.37 0.30 -5.13
CA ILE A 114 7.23 -0.60 -4.38
C ILE A 114 6.91 -0.48 -2.91
N PHE A 115 6.69 -1.61 -2.26
CA PHE A 115 6.52 -1.73 -0.82
C PHE A 115 7.65 -2.59 -0.26
N THR A 116 8.49 -2.05 0.62
CA THR A 116 9.66 -2.80 1.14
C THR A 116 10.03 -2.41 2.57
N ASN A 117 10.79 -3.27 3.25
CA ASN A 117 11.46 -2.97 4.51
C ASN A 117 12.98 -2.74 4.32
N GLY A 118 13.45 -2.67 3.08
CA GLY A 118 14.85 -2.46 2.75
C GLY A 118 15.10 -1.14 2.01
N GLU A 119 16.37 -0.86 1.76
CA GLU A 119 16.78 0.26 0.93
C GLU A 119 16.64 -0.02 -0.56
N LEU A 120 16.48 1.04 -1.35
CA LEU A 120 16.47 0.95 -2.82
C LEU A 120 17.87 1.29 -3.37
N SER A 121 18.33 0.54 -4.37
CA SER A 121 19.61 0.84 -5.00
C SER A 121 19.55 2.19 -5.74
N THR A 122 20.71 2.82 -5.93
CA THR A 122 20.80 4.08 -6.68
C THR A 122 20.24 3.94 -8.09
N GLY A 123 20.46 2.79 -8.73
CA GLY A 123 19.90 2.46 -10.04
C GLY A 123 18.37 2.40 -10.02
N LEU A 124 17.80 1.70 -9.04
CA LEU A 124 16.35 1.62 -8.88
C LEU A 124 15.72 3.00 -8.63
N LYS A 125 16.31 3.82 -7.76
CA LYS A 125 15.82 5.19 -7.51
C LYS A 125 15.80 6.01 -8.80
N LYS A 126 16.86 5.94 -9.60
CA LYS A 126 16.97 6.65 -10.88
C LYS A 126 15.89 6.21 -11.86
N GLU A 127 15.70 4.90 -12.06
CA GLU A 127 14.68 4.37 -12.98
C GLU A 127 13.25 4.73 -12.55
N LEU A 128 12.95 4.72 -11.24
CA LEU A 128 11.64 5.14 -10.75
C LEU A 128 11.37 6.63 -10.99
N GLU A 129 12.40 7.49 -10.88
CA GLU A 129 12.28 8.91 -11.21
C GLU A 129 12.12 9.14 -12.72
N GLU A 130 12.83 8.39 -13.56
CA GLU A 130 12.65 8.40 -15.01
C GLU A 130 11.23 7.97 -15.40
N LEU A 131 10.71 6.92 -14.77
CA LEU A 131 9.34 6.44 -14.98
C LEU A 131 8.31 7.53 -14.64
N LYS A 132 8.49 8.23 -13.51
CA LYS A 132 7.65 9.38 -13.13
C LYS A 132 7.68 10.51 -14.16
N ARG A 133 8.85 10.79 -14.75
CA ARG A 133 9.06 11.90 -15.69
C ARG A 133 8.61 11.59 -17.11
N SER A 134 8.66 10.32 -17.51
CA SER A 134 8.39 9.87 -18.88
C SER A 134 7.01 10.28 -19.43
N GLY A 135 6.03 10.55 -18.56
CA GLY A 135 4.67 10.92 -18.96
C GLY A 135 3.94 9.83 -19.75
N GLY A 136 4.46 8.59 -19.77
CA GLY A 136 3.88 7.48 -20.49
C GLY A 136 2.65 6.88 -19.82
N PHE A 137 2.41 5.59 -20.08
CA PHE A 137 1.27 4.85 -19.50
C PHE A 137 1.23 4.87 -17.96
N ILE A 138 2.41 4.90 -17.32
CA ILE A 138 2.54 5.05 -15.87
C ILE A 138 2.50 6.52 -15.49
N LYS A 139 1.43 6.92 -14.80
CA LYS A 139 1.16 8.30 -14.38
C LYS A 139 1.67 8.61 -12.98
N ARG A 140 1.91 7.58 -12.16
CA ARG A 140 2.35 7.76 -10.77
C ARG A 140 3.14 6.54 -10.29
N VAL A 141 4.18 6.83 -9.49
CA VAL A 141 4.98 5.83 -8.80
C VAL A 141 4.88 6.07 -7.30
N HIS A 142 4.53 5.02 -6.54
CA HIS A 142 4.50 5.02 -5.08
C HIS A 142 5.72 4.29 -4.54
N VAL A 143 6.43 4.88 -3.58
CA VAL A 143 7.53 4.21 -2.88
C VAL A 143 7.20 4.23 -1.39
N ILE A 144 6.99 3.05 -0.83
CA ILE A 144 6.70 2.86 0.60
C ILE A 144 7.81 1.96 1.13
N LYS A 145 8.64 2.51 2.02
CA LYS A 145 9.76 1.77 2.59
C LYS A 145 9.94 2.04 4.08
N ASN A 146 10.49 1.06 4.79
CA ASN A 146 10.93 1.19 6.19
C ASN A 146 9.87 1.84 7.10
N ILE A 147 8.63 1.36 7.01
CA ILE A 147 7.53 1.89 7.83
C ILE A 147 7.93 1.75 9.30
N ASN A 148 7.78 2.84 10.05
CA ASN A 148 8.04 2.87 11.49
C ASN A 148 6.72 2.69 12.27
N PRO A 149 6.70 1.91 13.38
CA PRO A 149 5.59 1.89 14.33
C PRO A 149 5.02 3.27 14.74
N GLU A 150 5.84 4.33 14.73
CA GLU A 150 5.42 5.70 15.02
C GLU A 150 4.52 6.35 13.95
N GLU A 151 4.43 5.76 12.75
CA GLU A 151 3.54 6.27 11.68
C GLU A 151 2.05 5.99 11.91
N PHE A 152 1.71 5.23 12.95
CA PHE A 152 0.35 4.75 13.25
C PHE A 152 -0.35 5.59 14.31
#